data_AF-A0A2A2VCM8-F1
#
_entry.id   AF-A0A2A2VCM8-F1
#
_cell.length_a   1.000
_cell.length_b   1.000
_cell.length_c   1.000
_cell.angle_alpha   90.00
_cell.angle_beta   90.00
_cell.angle_gamma   90.00
#
_symmetry.space_group_name_H-M   'P 1'
#
loop_
_entity.id
_entity.type
_entity.pdbx_description
1 polymer ?
#
loop_
_entity_poly.entity_id
_entity_poly.type
_entity_poly.pdbx_seq_one_letter_code
_entity_poly.pdbx_strand_id
1 'polypeptide(L)'
;MTDFIGPAVVAAAVSGIVTAIGIFVSNKTATRLHSDKLKFEEQLAEKKFRFDIDLAERKFQYEKDLHDHKRLVEFGEELLAAFYKIDDVLKGVRSPAAFGNEGSSRPQQDGDDTNVAKRKDVYFVPLERLGNNADFLSDFFSKRYRARALFRDAELDQAFQLLNEAIVSIRVSASMLISTVGSPGQRDYSFWEKREADIWAGFEDDPVGSKIKEAIELADAALGIALEEAAQPSAKSA
;
A
#
# COMPACT_ATOMS: atom_id res chain seq x y z
N MET A 1 -39.75 106.53 18.49
CA MET A 1 -39.52 105.46 17.49
C MET A 1 -38.19 104.84 17.82
N THR A 2 -38.19 103.62 18.37
CA THR A 2 -37.07 102.67 18.60
C THR A 2 -37.21 102.04 19.98
N ASP A 3 -38.10 101.07 20.12
CA ASP A 3 -38.07 100.09 21.20
C ASP A 3 -38.98 98.93 20.76
N PHE A 4 -38.65 97.70 21.20
CA PHE A 4 -39.31 96.42 20.90
C PHE A 4 -38.80 95.60 19.70
N ILE A 5 -37.53 95.20 19.75
CA ILE A 5 -37.16 93.80 19.46
C ILE A 5 -36.49 93.27 20.72
N GLY A 6 -37.28 92.59 21.56
CA GLY A 6 -36.83 92.13 22.87
C GLY A 6 -35.79 91.00 22.77
N PRO A 7 -34.87 90.89 23.75
CA PRO A 7 -33.82 89.86 23.81
C PRO A 7 -34.32 88.41 23.68
N ALA A 8 -35.61 88.15 23.91
CA ALA A 8 -36.24 86.84 23.75
C ALA A 8 -36.30 86.35 22.28
N VAL A 9 -36.45 87.24 21.30
CA VAL A 9 -36.54 86.85 19.87
C VAL A 9 -35.17 86.40 19.36
N VAL A 10 -34.11 87.09 19.79
CA VAL A 10 -32.72 86.72 19.47
C VAL A 10 -32.36 85.37 20.10
N ALA A 11 -32.78 85.11 21.34
CA ALA A 11 -32.54 83.84 22.01
C ALA A 11 -33.24 82.65 21.31
N ALA A 12 -34.48 82.82 20.85
CA ALA A 12 -35.21 81.77 20.13
C ALA A 12 -34.59 81.47 18.75
N ALA A 13 -34.13 82.51 18.03
CA ALA A 13 -33.45 82.34 16.74
C ALA A 13 -32.09 81.63 16.89
N VAL A 14 -31.30 81.99 17.91
CA VAL A 14 -30.02 81.33 18.22
C VAL A 14 -30.25 79.88 18.66
N SER A 15 -31.27 79.61 19.47
CA SER A 15 -31.67 78.26 19.87
C SER A 15 -32.04 77.38 18.68
N GLY A 16 -32.86 77.89 17.74
CA GLY A 16 -33.26 77.13 16.55
C GLY A 16 -32.08 76.78 15.64
N ILE A 17 -31.12 77.70 15.49
CA ILE A 17 -29.89 77.46 14.72
C ILE A 17 -29.00 76.41 15.40
N VAL A 18 -28.82 76.48 16.72
CA VAL A 18 -28.02 75.49 17.46
C VAL A 18 -28.65 74.10 17.39
N THR A 19 -29.99 73.99 17.50
CA THR A 19 -30.70 72.71 17.36
C THR A 19 -30.58 72.15 15.94
N ALA A 20 -30.71 72.99 14.91
CA ALA A 20 -30.56 72.55 13.51
C ALA A 20 -29.13 72.06 13.20
N ILE A 21 -28.10 72.77 13.71
CA ILE A 21 -26.70 72.34 13.60
C ILE A 21 -26.49 71.01 14.34
N GLY A 22 -27.04 70.87 15.55
CA GLY A 22 -26.96 69.63 16.33
C GLY A 22 -27.56 68.42 15.60
N ILE A 23 -28.76 68.57 15.03
CA ILE A 23 -29.43 67.53 14.23
C ILE A 23 -28.60 67.18 13.00
N PHE A 24 -28.05 68.17 12.30
CA PHE A 24 -27.25 67.94 11.10
C PHE A 24 -25.93 67.21 11.40
N VAL A 25 -25.24 67.59 12.48
CA VAL A 25 -24.01 66.91 12.93
C VAL A 25 -24.33 65.48 13.36
N SER A 26 -25.43 65.26 14.10
CA SER A 26 -25.86 63.94 14.55
C SER A 26 -26.23 63.00 13.39
N ASN A 27 -26.96 63.49 12.39
CA ASN A 27 -27.28 62.69 11.20
C ASN A 27 -26.02 62.36 10.38
N LYS A 28 -25.07 63.31 10.26
CA LYS A 28 -23.79 63.04 9.59
C LYS A 28 -22.91 62.04 10.35
N THR A 29 -22.88 62.07 11.68
CA THR A 29 -22.15 61.05 12.45
C THR A 29 -22.84 59.69 12.38
N ALA A 30 -24.17 59.62 12.44
CA ALA A 30 -24.91 58.35 12.33
C ALA A 30 -24.68 57.65 10.98
N THR A 31 -24.74 58.39 9.88
CA THR A 31 -24.48 57.85 8.53
C THR A 31 -23.04 57.38 8.36
N ARG A 32 -22.05 58.14 8.87
CA ARG A 32 -20.64 57.71 8.88
C ARG A 32 -20.43 56.44 9.70
N LEU A 33 -20.97 56.37 10.91
CA LEU A 33 -20.89 55.18 11.75
C LEU A 33 -21.50 53.94 11.09
N HIS A 34 -22.63 54.08 10.40
CA HIS A 34 -23.21 52.96 9.64
C HIS A 34 -22.33 52.52 8.47
N SER A 35 -21.77 53.47 7.71
CA SER A 35 -20.83 53.17 6.62
C SER A 35 -19.57 52.47 7.13
N ASP A 36 -18.99 52.96 8.22
CA ASP A 36 -17.80 52.37 8.83
C ASP A 36 -18.09 50.99 9.41
N LYS A 37 -19.28 50.79 10.01
CA LYS A 37 -19.74 49.49 10.48
C LYS A 37 -19.89 48.49 9.31
N LEU A 38 -20.51 48.89 8.20
CA LEU A 38 -20.66 48.03 7.03
C LEU A 38 -19.31 47.60 6.46
N LYS A 39 -18.34 48.53 6.35
CA LYS A 39 -16.98 48.20 5.91
C LYS A 39 -16.27 47.23 6.87
N PHE A 40 -16.46 47.40 8.18
CA PHE A 40 -15.89 46.51 9.16
C PHE A 40 -16.52 45.10 9.08
N GLU A 41 -17.84 45.02 8.93
CA GLU A 41 -18.56 43.75 8.75
C GLU A 41 -18.15 43.05 7.45
N GLU A 42 -17.99 43.79 6.35
CA GLU A 42 -17.47 43.28 5.07
C GLU A 42 -16.07 42.70 5.22
N GLN A 43 -15.13 43.43 5.84
CA GLN A 43 -13.77 42.95 6.09
C GLN A 43 -13.74 41.71 6.99
N LEU A 44 -14.61 41.65 8.00
CA LEU A 44 -14.70 40.51 8.89
C LEU A 44 -15.29 39.29 8.18
N ALA A 45 -16.30 39.49 7.34
CA ALA A 45 -16.88 38.43 6.51
C ALA A 45 -15.87 37.89 5.50
N GLU A 46 -15.11 38.77 4.81
CA GLU A 46 -14.05 38.35 3.90
C GLU A 46 -12.94 37.57 4.60
N LYS A 47 -12.48 38.02 5.77
CA LYS A 47 -11.46 37.30 6.56
C LYS A 47 -11.96 35.93 6.99
N LYS A 48 -13.21 35.84 7.46
CA LYS A 48 -13.83 34.58 7.85
C LYS A 48 -13.95 33.63 6.65
N PHE A 49 -14.42 34.14 5.52
CA PHE A 49 -14.54 33.34 4.30
C PHE A 49 -13.18 32.81 3.82
N ARG A 50 -12.14 33.66 3.84
CA ARG A 50 -10.76 33.23 3.52
C ARG A 50 -10.24 32.17 4.49
N PHE A 51 -10.52 32.32 5.78
CA PHE A 51 -10.13 31.34 6.79
C PHE A 51 -10.84 30.00 6.59
N ASP A 52 -12.14 30.02 6.28
CA ASP A 52 -12.91 28.80 6.01
C ASP A 52 -12.41 28.09 4.74
N ILE A 53 -12.00 28.84 3.70
CA ILE A 53 -11.36 28.28 2.50
C ILE A 53 -10.03 27.61 2.84
N ASP A 54 -9.12 28.29 3.54
CA ASP A 54 -7.81 27.75 3.92
C ASP A 54 -7.95 26.50 4.79
N LEU A 55 -8.89 26.52 5.75
CA LEU A 55 -9.19 25.36 6.58
C LEU A 55 -9.73 24.19 5.76
N ALA A 56 -10.64 24.44 4.82
CA ALA A 56 -11.19 23.41 3.95
C ALA A 56 -10.11 22.79 3.04
N GLU A 57 -9.21 23.61 2.48
CA GLU A 57 -8.11 23.14 1.64
C GLU A 57 -7.12 22.27 2.43
N ARG A 58 -6.71 22.71 3.63
CA ARG A 58 -5.84 21.91 4.51
C ARG A 58 -6.47 20.60 4.92
N LYS A 59 -7.77 20.63 5.23
CA LYS A 59 -8.52 19.42 5.58
C LYS A 59 -8.57 18.44 4.41
N PHE A 60 -8.83 18.94 3.19
CA PHE A 60 -8.84 18.11 2.00
C PHE A 60 -7.47 17.47 1.71
N GLN A 61 -6.38 18.25 1.83
CA GLN A 61 -5.03 17.71 1.68
C GLN A 61 -4.72 16.63 2.73
N TYR A 62 -5.06 16.88 3.99
CA TYR A 62 -4.89 15.89 5.06
C TYR A 62 -5.69 14.61 4.83
N GLU A 63 -6.95 14.71 4.42
CA GLU A 63 -7.79 13.55 4.12
C GLU A 63 -7.24 12.75 2.93
N LYS A 64 -6.73 13.42 1.91
CA LYS A 64 -6.09 12.78 0.76
C LYS A 64 -4.82 12.03 1.17
N ASP A 65 -3.94 12.68 1.92
CA ASP A 65 -2.68 12.09 2.37
C ASP A 65 -2.94 10.89 3.30
N LEU A 66 -3.90 11.01 4.21
CA LEU A 66 -4.33 9.92 5.09
C LEU A 66 -4.89 8.73 4.28
N HIS A 67 -5.68 9.00 3.23
CA HIS A 67 -6.23 7.97 2.39
C HIS A 67 -5.15 7.23 1.58
N ASP A 68 -4.23 7.96 0.96
CA ASP A 68 -3.13 7.36 0.20
C ASP A 68 -2.20 6.55 1.11
N HIS A 69 -1.92 7.07 2.30
CA HIS A 69 -1.17 6.38 3.34
C HIS A 69 -1.83 5.08 3.78
N LYS A 70 -3.13 5.12 4.10
CA LYS A 70 -3.90 3.93 4.51
C LYS A 70 -3.83 2.84 3.43
N ARG A 71 -3.95 3.21 2.15
CA ARG A 71 -3.86 2.25 1.03
C ARG A 71 -2.48 1.62 0.88
N LEU A 72 -1.41 2.35 1.22
CA LEU A 72 -0.05 1.82 1.22
C LEU A 72 0.15 0.82 2.35
N VAL A 73 -0.30 1.14 3.56
CA VAL A 73 -0.21 0.25 4.74
C VAL A 73 -0.98 -1.04 4.51
N GLU A 74 -2.27 -0.94 4.14
CA GLU A 74 -3.11 -2.12 3.92
C GLU A 74 -2.51 -3.05 2.84
N PHE A 75 -1.98 -2.46 1.76
CA PHE A 75 -1.35 -3.25 0.72
C PHE A 75 0.01 -3.84 1.16
N GLY A 76 0.79 -3.11 1.97
CA GLY A 76 2.06 -3.60 2.53
C GLY A 76 1.84 -4.80 3.45
N GLU A 77 0.84 -4.72 4.34
CA GLU A 77 0.46 -5.82 5.23
C GLU A 77 -0.05 -7.05 4.45
N GLU A 78 -0.93 -6.84 3.46
CA GLU A 78 -1.41 -7.91 2.57
C GLU A 78 -0.24 -8.60 1.86
N LEU A 79 0.71 -7.81 1.35
CA LEU A 79 1.86 -8.30 0.61
C LEU A 79 2.80 -9.10 1.50
N LEU A 80 3.11 -8.59 2.69
CA LEU A 80 3.96 -9.26 3.68
C LEU A 80 3.36 -10.61 4.10
N ALA A 81 2.05 -10.64 4.38
CA ALA A 81 1.33 -11.87 4.68
C ALA A 81 1.39 -12.87 3.50
N ALA A 82 1.35 -12.38 2.26
CA ALA A 82 1.47 -13.23 1.08
C ALA A 82 2.88 -13.82 0.90
N PHE A 83 3.94 -13.09 1.29
CA PHE A 83 5.31 -13.61 1.34
C PHE A 83 5.44 -14.73 2.38
N TYR A 84 4.93 -14.56 3.60
CA TYR A 84 4.96 -15.67 4.57
C TYR A 84 4.15 -16.89 4.10
N LYS A 85 3.00 -16.65 3.48
CA LYS A 85 2.19 -17.73 2.92
C LYS A 85 2.92 -18.48 1.80
N ILE A 86 3.71 -17.81 0.95
CA ILE A 86 4.43 -18.51 -0.11
C ILE A 86 5.57 -19.39 0.44
N ASP A 87 6.23 -18.96 1.53
CA ASP A 87 7.22 -19.78 2.24
C ASP A 87 6.58 -21.08 2.76
N ASP A 88 5.43 -20.98 3.42
CA ASP A 88 4.68 -22.15 3.90
C ASP A 88 4.24 -23.08 2.74
N VAL A 89 3.74 -22.50 1.65
CA VAL A 89 3.38 -23.27 0.44
C VAL A 89 4.58 -24.00 -0.12
N LEU A 90 5.74 -23.34 -0.26
CA LEU A 90 6.94 -23.95 -0.82
C LEU A 90 7.56 -25.01 0.11
N LYS A 91 7.49 -24.83 1.43
CA LYS A 91 7.81 -25.89 2.41
C LYS A 91 6.92 -27.11 2.22
N GLY A 92 5.61 -26.90 2.02
CA GLY A 92 4.66 -27.98 1.71
C GLY A 92 4.96 -28.68 0.39
N VAL A 93 5.21 -27.92 -0.68
CA VAL A 93 5.60 -28.43 -2.00
C VAL A 93 6.83 -29.33 -1.89
N ARG A 94 7.86 -28.87 -1.16
CA ARG A 94 9.16 -29.54 -1.04
C ARG A 94 9.24 -30.56 0.10
N SER A 95 8.12 -30.87 0.75
CA SER A 95 8.10 -31.89 1.79
C SER A 95 8.34 -33.29 1.19
N PRO A 96 9.32 -34.07 1.68
CA PRO A 96 9.57 -35.42 1.17
C PRO A 96 8.47 -36.42 1.59
N ALA A 97 7.62 -36.08 2.55
CA ALA A 97 6.48 -36.90 2.93
C ALA A 97 5.41 -36.83 1.84
N ALA A 98 5.11 -37.97 1.20
CA ALA A 98 3.99 -38.11 0.26
C ALA A 98 2.83 -38.85 0.93
N PHE A 99 1.60 -38.36 0.78
CA PHE A 99 0.41 -38.98 1.39
C PHE A 99 -0.49 -39.63 0.33
N GLY A 100 -0.89 -40.88 0.58
CA GLY A 100 -1.90 -41.57 -0.22
C GLY A 100 -1.52 -41.73 -1.70
N ASN A 101 -2.32 -41.12 -2.58
CA ASN A 101 -2.22 -41.22 -4.04
C ASN A 101 -1.62 -39.97 -4.70
N GLU A 102 -0.86 -39.14 -3.95
CA GLU A 102 -0.11 -38.04 -4.55
C GLU A 102 0.83 -38.55 -5.66
N GLY A 103 0.95 -37.78 -6.75
CA GLY A 103 1.74 -38.12 -7.92
C GLY A 103 0.98 -38.96 -8.96
N SER A 104 -0.14 -39.60 -8.59
CA SER A 104 -0.87 -40.51 -9.49
C SER A 104 -1.65 -39.81 -10.62
N SER A 105 -1.85 -38.49 -10.52
CA SER A 105 -2.46 -37.68 -11.58
C SER A 105 -1.52 -37.45 -12.76
N ARG A 106 -0.24 -37.86 -12.66
CA ARG A 106 0.70 -37.83 -13.77
C ARG A 106 0.14 -38.64 -14.95
N PRO A 107 0.14 -38.09 -16.18
CA PRO A 107 -0.14 -38.88 -17.38
C PRO A 107 0.83 -40.06 -17.49
N GLN A 108 0.29 -41.28 -17.50
CA GLN A 108 1.07 -42.50 -17.69
C GLN A 108 1.56 -42.58 -19.14
N GLN A 109 2.79 -43.05 -19.34
CA GLN A 109 3.36 -43.28 -20.66
C GLN A 109 3.25 -44.77 -21.02
N ASP A 110 2.88 -45.05 -22.28
CA ASP A 110 2.82 -46.42 -22.77
C ASP A 110 4.21 -47.08 -22.67
N GLY A 111 4.26 -48.25 -22.02
CA GLY A 111 5.50 -49.01 -21.85
C GLY A 111 6.31 -48.71 -20.59
N ASP A 112 5.83 -47.84 -19.69
CA ASP A 112 6.44 -47.69 -18.37
C ASP A 112 6.31 -49.00 -17.57
N ASP A 113 7.45 -49.55 -17.12
CA ASP A 113 7.43 -50.62 -16.11
C ASP A 113 6.77 -50.11 -14.82
N THR A 114 6.12 -51.01 -14.07
CA THR A 114 5.40 -50.64 -12.84
C THR A 114 6.31 -49.94 -11.83
N ASN A 115 7.60 -50.29 -11.75
CA ASN A 115 8.53 -49.62 -10.84
C ASN A 115 8.99 -48.26 -11.37
N VAL A 116 9.16 -48.13 -12.69
CA VAL A 116 9.50 -46.85 -13.34
C VAL A 116 8.35 -45.85 -13.15
N ALA A 117 7.11 -46.28 -13.39
CA ALA A 117 5.91 -45.46 -13.19
C ALA A 117 5.83 -44.93 -11.75
N LYS A 118 5.97 -45.82 -10.75
CA LYS A 118 5.95 -45.41 -9.33
C LYS A 118 7.01 -44.38 -8.98
N ARG A 119 8.24 -44.52 -9.50
CA ARG A 119 9.31 -43.55 -9.27
C ARG A 119 9.02 -42.21 -9.94
N LYS A 120 8.51 -42.22 -11.18
CA LYS A 120 8.08 -41.00 -11.87
C LYS A 120 6.96 -40.29 -11.10
N ASP A 121 6.02 -41.04 -10.52
CA ASP A 121 4.93 -40.48 -9.71
C ASP A 121 5.46 -39.76 -8.47
N VAL A 122 6.46 -40.31 -7.77
CA VAL A 122 7.12 -39.66 -6.62
C VAL A 122 7.72 -38.30 -7.01
N TYR A 123 8.43 -38.22 -8.15
CA TYR A 123 9.01 -36.96 -8.62
C TYR A 123 7.98 -36.00 -9.23
N PHE A 124 6.76 -36.45 -9.49
CA PHE A 124 5.65 -35.62 -9.95
C PHE A 124 4.94 -34.90 -8.80
N VAL A 125 5.06 -35.40 -7.56
CA VAL A 125 4.42 -34.81 -6.37
C VAL A 125 4.67 -33.29 -6.23
N PRO A 126 5.90 -32.75 -6.36
CA PRO A 126 6.11 -31.30 -6.26
C PRO A 126 5.39 -30.52 -7.36
N LEU A 127 5.28 -31.08 -8.57
CA LEU A 127 4.57 -30.45 -9.69
C LEU A 127 3.05 -30.42 -9.44
N GLU A 128 2.49 -31.51 -8.92
CA GLU A 128 1.08 -31.58 -8.54
C GLU A 128 0.77 -30.58 -7.43
N ARG A 129 1.60 -30.49 -6.39
CA ARG A 129 1.43 -29.53 -5.29
C ARG A 129 1.54 -28.08 -5.76
N LEU A 130 2.47 -27.78 -6.69
CA LEU A 130 2.54 -26.47 -7.32
C LEU A 130 1.28 -26.18 -8.15
N GLY A 131 0.76 -27.18 -8.87
CA GLY A 131 -0.49 -27.08 -9.62
C GLY A 131 -1.69 -26.77 -8.72
N ASN A 132 -1.78 -27.44 -7.57
CA ASN A 132 -2.84 -27.21 -6.57
C ASN A 132 -2.79 -25.79 -5.94
N ASN A 133 -1.67 -25.08 -6.06
CA ASN A 133 -1.49 -23.71 -5.58
C ASN A 133 -1.38 -22.69 -6.71
N ALA A 134 -1.70 -23.05 -7.95
CA ALA A 134 -1.50 -22.19 -9.12
C ALA A 134 -2.24 -20.85 -9.03
N ASP A 135 -3.48 -20.84 -8.53
CA ASP A 135 -4.28 -19.62 -8.37
C ASP A 135 -3.62 -18.63 -7.40
N PHE A 136 -3.16 -19.13 -6.25
CA PHE A 136 -2.44 -18.32 -5.26
C PHE A 136 -1.12 -17.79 -5.83
N LEU A 137 -0.33 -18.63 -6.50
CA LEU A 137 0.94 -18.22 -7.11
C LEU A 137 0.72 -17.14 -8.19
N SER A 138 -0.32 -17.29 -9.01
CA SER A 138 -0.67 -16.30 -10.03
C SER A 138 -1.07 -14.96 -9.40
N ASP A 139 -1.93 -14.99 -8.38
CA ASP A 139 -2.32 -13.79 -7.63
C ASP A 139 -1.11 -13.12 -6.96
N PHE A 140 -0.26 -13.90 -6.28
CA PHE A 140 0.98 -13.42 -5.66
C PHE A 140 1.89 -12.70 -6.67
N PHE A 141 2.20 -13.32 -7.81
CA PHE A 141 3.06 -12.68 -8.80
C PHE A 141 2.41 -11.48 -9.50
N SER A 142 1.08 -11.41 -9.56
CA SER A 142 0.41 -10.22 -10.08
C SER A 142 0.61 -8.99 -9.18
N LYS A 143 0.72 -9.20 -7.86
CA LYS A 143 0.95 -8.13 -6.88
C LYS A 143 2.31 -7.44 -7.08
N ARG A 144 3.29 -8.13 -7.69
CA ARG A 144 4.62 -7.56 -8.03
C ARG A 144 4.52 -6.24 -8.80
N TYR A 145 3.62 -6.15 -9.78
CA TYR A 145 3.48 -4.93 -10.59
C TYR A 145 2.95 -3.75 -9.77
N ARG A 146 2.00 -4.02 -8.87
CA ARG A 146 1.46 -3.02 -7.96
C ARG A 146 2.50 -2.62 -6.91
N ALA A 147 3.25 -3.56 -6.36
CA ALA A 147 4.35 -3.31 -5.44
C ALA A 147 5.41 -2.39 -6.05
N ARG A 148 5.81 -2.66 -7.30
CA ARG A 148 6.77 -1.81 -8.03
C ARG A 148 6.25 -0.39 -8.24
N ALA A 149 4.95 -0.21 -8.50
CA ALA A 149 4.37 1.11 -8.70
C ALA A 149 4.27 1.92 -7.40
N LEU A 150 3.93 1.26 -6.28
CA LEU A 150 3.69 1.91 -4.99
C LEU A 150 4.97 2.15 -4.19
N PHE A 151 5.80 1.13 -4.02
CA PHE A 151 6.99 1.21 -3.15
C PHE A 151 8.24 1.63 -3.91
N ARG A 152 8.33 1.31 -5.21
CA ARG A 152 9.52 1.59 -6.06
C ARG A 152 10.83 1.05 -5.48
N ASP A 153 10.72 0.00 -4.68
CA ASP A 153 11.83 -0.63 -3.98
C ASP A 153 12.43 -1.76 -4.83
N ALA A 154 13.76 -1.75 -4.98
CA ALA A 154 14.49 -2.72 -5.79
C ALA A 154 14.66 -4.07 -5.07
N GLU A 155 14.82 -4.06 -3.75
CA GLU A 155 14.97 -5.26 -2.92
C GLU A 155 13.66 -6.05 -2.90
N LEU A 156 12.52 -5.36 -2.81
CA LEU A 156 11.21 -6.00 -2.92
C LEU A 156 11.02 -6.68 -4.28
N ASP A 157 11.47 -6.06 -5.38
CA ASP A 157 11.41 -6.70 -6.70
C ASP A 157 12.33 -7.92 -6.80
N GLN A 158 13.52 -7.84 -6.19
CA GLN A 158 14.46 -8.96 -6.11
C GLN A 158 13.88 -10.13 -5.31
N ALA A 159 13.14 -9.87 -4.22
CA ALA A 159 12.44 -10.91 -3.46
C ALA A 159 11.48 -11.72 -4.35
N PHE A 160 10.69 -11.04 -5.20
CA PHE A 160 9.83 -11.72 -6.18
C PHE A 160 10.63 -12.56 -7.19
N GLN A 161 11.79 -12.05 -7.65
CA GLN A 161 12.63 -12.76 -8.61
C GLN A 161 13.18 -14.05 -8.00
N LEU A 162 13.71 -14.00 -6.79
CA LEU A 162 14.24 -15.17 -6.07
C LEU A 162 13.18 -16.26 -5.86
N LEU A 163 11.95 -15.88 -5.50
CA LEU A 163 10.84 -16.84 -5.37
C LEU A 163 10.44 -17.46 -6.71
N ASN A 164 10.41 -16.65 -7.78
CA ASN A 164 10.15 -17.18 -9.12
C ASN A 164 11.25 -18.15 -9.56
N GLU A 165 12.52 -17.82 -9.31
CA GLU A 165 13.64 -18.71 -9.58
C GLU A 165 13.55 -20.02 -8.78
N ALA A 166 13.18 -19.96 -7.50
CA ALA A 166 12.96 -21.14 -6.67
C ALA A 166 11.89 -22.06 -7.28
N ILE A 167 10.73 -21.50 -7.68
CA ILE A 167 9.64 -22.25 -8.32
C ILE A 167 10.09 -22.86 -9.65
N VAL A 168 10.83 -22.10 -10.47
CA VAL A 168 11.37 -22.60 -11.74
C VAL A 168 12.36 -23.73 -11.51
N SER A 169 13.26 -23.62 -10.53
CA SER A 169 14.20 -24.69 -10.16
C SER A 169 13.46 -25.96 -9.77
N ILE A 170 12.44 -25.88 -8.91
CA ILE A 170 11.62 -27.03 -8.51
C ILE A 170 10.98 -27.69 -9.75
N ARG A 171 10.34 -26.89 -10.62
CA ARG A 171 9.67 -27.41 -11.83
C ARG A 171 10.62 -28.12 -12.78
N VAL A 172 11.75 -27.48 -13.06
CA VAL A 172 12.77 -28.01 -13.98
C VAL A 172 13.38 -29.28 -13.40
N SER A 173 13.74 -29.29 -12.12
CA SER A 173 14.40 -30.43 -11.48
C SER A 173 13.47 -31.62 -11.34
N ALA A 174 12.19 -31.42 -10.96
CA ALA A 174 11.18 -32.47 -10.96
C ALA A 174 10.98 -33.06 -12.36
N SER A 175 10.84 -32.21 -13.38
CA SER A 175 10.64 -32.66 -14.77
C SER A 175 11.84 -33.45 -15.31
N MET A 176 13.07 -33.03 -14.98
CA MET A 176 14.30 -33.73 -15.35
C MET A 176 14.42 -35.09 -14.65
N LEU A 177 14.05 -35.19 -13.38
CA LEU A 177 14.06 -36.45 -12.66
C LEU A 177 13.06 -37.43 -13.29
N ILE A 178 11.84 -36.98 -13.57
CA ILE A 178 10.79 -37.78 -14.24
C ILE A 178 11.28 -38.32 -15.60
N SER A 179 11.91 -37.47 -16.42
CA SER A 179 12.39 -37.89 -17.75
C SER A 179 13.60 -38.82 -17.69
N THR A 180 14.38 -38.77 -16.61
CA THR A 180 15.60 -39.57 -16.46
C THR A 180 15.34 -40.93 -15.80
N VAL A 181 14.22 -41.12 -15.07
CA VAL A 181 13.87 -42.43 -14.49
C VAL A 181 13.86 -43.52 -15.56
N GLY A 182 14.65 -44.59 -15.37
CA GLY A 182 14.73 -45.72 -16.30
C GLY A 182 15.66 -45.51 -17.49
N SER A 183 16.22 -44.31 -17.67
CA SER A 183 17.22 -44.03 -18.70
C SER A 183 18.63 -44.42 -18.24
N PRO A 184 19.57 -44.76 -19.15
CA PRO A 184 20.98 -45.02 -18.80
C PRO A 184 21.66 -43.86 -18.06
N GLY A 185 21.20 -42.63 -18.28
CA GLY A 185 21.65 -41.41 -17.61
C GLY A 185 21.36 -41.35 -16.11
N GLN A 186 20.54 -42.26 -15.58
CA GLN A 186 20.27 -42.38 -14.13
C GLN A 186 21.52 -42.65 -13.29
N ARG A 187 22.66 -43.04 -13.91
CA ARG A 187 23.89 -43.39 -13.19
C ARG A 187 24.73 -42.18 -12.74
N ASP A 188 24.40 -40.96 -13.17
CA ASP A 188 25.07 -39.76 -12.66
C ASP A 188 24.49 -39.37 -11.29
N TYR A 189 25.14 -39.85 -10.23
CA TYR A 189 24.75 -39.60 -8.84
C TYR A 189 24.74 -38.10 -8.51
N SER A 190 25.74 -37.35 -8.99
CA SER A 190 25.89 -35.92 -8.69
C SER A 190 24.77 -35.09 -9.29
N PHE A 191 24.37 -35.43 -10.53
CA PHE A 191 23.21 -34.83 -11.16
C PHE A 191 21.94 -35.13 -10.37
N TRP A 192 21.74 -36.39 -9.97
CA TRP A 192 20.54 -36.83 -9.26
C TRP A 192 20.38 -36.14 -7.90
N GLU A 193 21.43 -36.16 -7.09
CA GLU A 193 21.47 -35.53 -5.77
C GLU A 193 21.15 -34.03 -5.85
N LYS A 194 21.74 -33.32 -6.81
CA LYS A 194 21.45 -31.90 -7.03
C LYS A 194 19.96 -31.66 -7.35
N ARG A 195 19.37 -32.49 -8.20
CA ARG A 195 17.95 -32.35 -8.58
C ARG A 195 17.03 -32.71 -7.44
N GLU A 196 17.38 -33.70 -6.62
CA GLU A 196 16.62 -34.04 -5.42
C GLU A 196 16.70 -32.92 -4.37
N ALA A 197 17.86 -32.29 -4.18
CA ALA A 197 18.02 -31.14 -3.29
C ALA A 197 17.15 -29.94 -3.73
N ASP A 198 16.98 -29.70 -5.04
CA ASP A 198 16.10 -28.63 -5.52
C ASP A 198 14.62 -28.89 -5.16
N ILE A 199 14.15 -30.15 -5.25
CA ILE A 199 12.73 -30.48 -5.08
C ILE A 199 12.34 -30.86 -3.65
N TRP A 200 13.29 -31.35 -2.86
CA TRP A 200 13.05 -31.82 -1.49
C TRP A 200 13.84 -30.98 -0.49
N ALA A 201 13.20 -30.61 0.61
CA ALA A 201 13.86 -29.93 1.72
C ALA A 201 14.66 -30.91 2.59
N GLY A 202 15.58 -30.37 3.41
CA GLY A 202 16.33 -31.14 4.42
C GLY A 202 17.71 -31.64 3.97
N PHE A 203 18.15 -31.24 2.78
CA PHE A 203 19.53 -31.43 2.34
C PHE A 203 20.46 -30.42 3.04
N GLU A 204 21.73 -30.80 3.23
CA GLU A 204 22.75 -29.90 3.82
C GLU A 204 23.01 -28.69 2.91
N ASP A 205 23.12 -28.94 1.60
CA ASP A 205 23.13 -27.92 0.57
C ASP A 205 21.72 -27.76 -0.02
N ASP A 206 20.96 -26.80 0.50
CA ASP A 206 19.62 -26.45 0.01
C ASP A 206 19.63 -25.08 -0.70
N PRO A 207 19.99 -25.03 -2.00
CA PRO A 207 20.05 -23.78 -2.74
C PRO A 207 18.67 -23.15 -2.93
N VAL A 208 17.61 -23.95 -3.06
CA VAL A 208 16.24 -23.46 -3.22
C VAL A 208 15.71 -22.88 -1.91
N GLY A 209 15.93 -23.57 -0.79
CA GLY A 209 15.56 -23.08 0.54
C GLY A 209 16.30 -21.81 0.92
N SER A 210 17.58 -21.70 0.56
CA SER A 210 18.36 -20.47 0.75
C SER A 210 17.76 -19.29 -0.02
N LYS A 211 17.37 -19.48 -1.29
CA LYS A 211 16.71 -18.44 -2.08
C LYS A 211 15.36 -18.02 -1.50
N ILE A 212 14.56 -18.98 -1.03
CA ILE A 212 13.27 -18.69 -0.40
C ILE A 212 13.50 -17.84 0.85
N LYS A 213 14.43 -18.25 1.72
CA LYS A 213 14.77 -17.52 2.94
C LYS A 213 15.25 -16.10 2.65
N GLU A 214 16.19 -15.94 1.71
CA GLU A 214 16.69 -14.63 1.28
C GLU A 214 15.55 -13.74 0.75
N ALA A 215 14.63 -14.30 -0.03
CA ALA A 215 13.49 -13.55 -0.52
C ALA A 215 12.57 -13.05 0.61
N ILE A 216 12.32 -13.86 1.64
CA ILE A 216 11.54 -13.44 2.81
C ILE A 216 12.26 -12.35 3.58
N GLU A 217 13.58 -12.48 3.80
CA GLU A 217 14.36 -11.46 4.49
C GLU A 217 14.36 -10.11 3.74
N LEU A 218 14.48 -10.13 2.41
CA LEU A 218 14.37 -8.92 1.58
C LEU A 218 12.97 -8.30 1.63
N ALA A 219 11.92 -9.12 1.59
CA ALA A 219 10.54 -8.65 1.67
C ALA A 219 10.24 -8.04 3.06
N ASP A 220 10.69 -8.68 4.13
CA ASP A 220 10.56 -8.21 5.51
C ASP A 220 11.29 -6.88 5.71
N ALA A 221 12.52 -6.76 5.20
CA ALA A 221 13.29 -5.52 5.30
C ALA A 221 12.58 -4.36 4.56
N ALA A 222 12.23 -4.58 3.29
CA ALA A 222 11.61 -3.54 2.45
C ALA A 222 10.23 -3.11 2.96
N LEU A 223 9.38 -4.07 3.34
CA LEU A 223 8.02 -3.78 3.81
C LEU A 223 8.00 -3.34 5.28
N GLY A 224 8.90 -3.84 6.11
CA GLY A 224 9.04 -3.42 7.50
C GLY A 224 9.35 -1.94 7.62
N ILE A 225 10.33 -1.44 6.85
CA ILE A 225 10.66 -0.01 6.80
C ILE A 225 9.44 0.81 6.36
N ALA A 226 8.76 0.40 5.29
CA ALA A 226 7.60 1.11 4.78
C ALA A 226 6.43 1.16 5.78
N LEU A 227 6.21 0.08 6.54
CA LEU A 227 5.17 0.00 7.56
C LEU A 227 5.54 0.77 8.84
N GLU A 228 6.81 0.77 9.24
CA GLU A 228 7.30 1.56 10.38
C GLU A 228 7.24 3.07 10.10
N GLU A 229 7.67 3.49 8.91
CA GLU A 229 7.54 4.88 8.46
C GLU A 229 6.07 5.30 8.42
N ALA A 230 5.18 4.37 8.05
CA ALA A 230 3.76 4.64 8.05
C ALA A 230 3.17 4.73 9.49
N ALA A 231 3.68 3.96 10.43
CA ALA A 231 3.19 3.97 11.81
C ALA A 231 3.55 5.25 12.58
N GLN A 232 4.57 6.01 12.15
CA GLN A 232 4.97 7.23 12.83
C GLN A 232 3.99 8.38 12.52
N PRO A 233 3.27 8.93 13.53
CA PRO A 233 2.38 10.06 13.30
C PRO A 233 3.22 11.22 12.76
N SER A 234 2.75 11.88 11.70
CA SER A 234 3.45 12.97 11.00
C SER A 234 3.68 14.16 11.94
N ALA A 235 4.67 14.07 12.83
CA ALA A 235 5.02 15.11 13.80
C ALA A 235 5.64 16.35 13.12
N LYS A 236 5.75 16.35 11.79
CA LYS A 236 6.41 17.38 10.97
C LYS A 236 5.48 18.47 10.43
N SER A 237 4.20 18.51 10.80
CA SER A 237 3.26 19.53 10.32
C SER A 237 2.77 20.52 11.38
N ALA A 238 3.47 20.63 12.52
CA ALA A 238 3.20 21.65 13.55
C ALA A 238 4.00 22.93 13.31
#